data_AF-A0A920TL25-F1
#
_entry.id   AF-A0A920TL25-F1
#
_cell.length_a   1.000
_cell.length_b   1.000
_cell.length_c   1.000
_cell.angle_alpha   90.00
_cell.angle_beta   90.00
_cell.angle_gamma   90.00
#
_symmetry.space_group_name_H-M   'P 1'
#
loop_
_entity.id
_entity.type
_entity.pdbx_description
1 polymer ?
#
loop_
_entity_poly.entity_id
_entity_poly.type
_entity_poly.pdbx_seq_one_letter_code
_entity_poly.pdbx_strand_id
1 'polypeptide(L)'
;MPLYIVVAIIGVLGSSYAIFGGLKSVAVSDTLNGIGLLIGGLAIPFLALAALGGGSFFEGLATLGRDNPQYLAVLAQENIDGKTVTVPWPTLFTGMMFIQVFYWSTNQVIVQRAMAARSLAGGQKGVLFASGMKLLGPIMLCLPGIIALHMPDLNIGKQDQVYWRCRSAMFYRIGLWGLFAAVLVGSILSSFNSALNSASTLFSLQFYRGYINPSASGEETVKIGKYFGILLALASILIGATIGPDGIHISIFTKG
;
A
#
# COMPACT_ATOMS: atom_id res chain seq x y z
N MET A 1 -21.50 3.49 -6.99
CA MET A 1 -21.04 3.64 -8.38
C MET A 1 -20.55 2.29 -8.87
N PRO A 2 -20.78 1.91 -10.13
CA PRO A 2 -20.20 0.72 -10.73
C PRO A 2 -18.66 0.75 -10.71
N LEU A 3 -18.04 -0.41 -10.51
CA LEU A 3 -16.59 -0.53 -10.35
C LEU A 3 -15.82 0.01 -11.56
N TYR A 4 -16.30 -0.26 -12.78
CA TYR A 4 -15.66 0.22 -14.01
C TYR A 4 -15.60 1.75 -14.09
N ILE A 5 -16.58 2.47 -13.53
CA ILE A 5 -16.55 3.95 -13.48
C ILE A 5 -15.49 4.42 -12.50
N VAL A 6 -15.35 3.76 -11.35
CA VAL A 6 -14.29 4.06 -10.38
C VAL A 6 -12.91 3.83 -11.00
N VAL A 7 -12.71 2.70 -11.68
CA VAL A 7 -11.46 2.36 -12.38
C VAL A 7 -11.17 3.39 -13.47
N ALA A 8 -12.15 3.78 -14.27
CA ALA A 8 -11.97 4.78 -15.33
C ALA A 8 -11.58 6.15 -14.75
N ILE A 9 -12.28 6.63 -13.71
CA ILE A 9 -11.98 7.93 -13.07
C ILE A 9 -10.57 7.92 -12.47
N ILE A 10 -10.23 6.90 -11.66
CA ILE A 10 -8.91 6.78 -11.03
C ILE A 10 -7.82 6.63 -12.09
N GLY A 11 -8.05 5.81 -13.11
CA GLY A 11 -7.09 5.58 -14.18
C GLY A 11 -6.81 6.83 -15.00
N VAL A 12 -7.85 7.59 -15.38
CA VAL A 12 -7.69 8.83 -16.17
C VAL A 12 -7.01 9.93 -15.33
N LEU A 13 -7.45 10.13 -14.09
CA LEU A 13 -6.83 11.12 -13.19
C LEU A 13 -5.38 10.76 -12.83
N GLY A 14 -5.10 9.49 -12.54
CA GLY A 14 -3.76 9.01 -12.22
C GLY A 14 -2.82 9.13 -13.42
N SER A 15 -3.23 8.62 -14.59
CA SER A 15 -2.41 8.65 -15.79
C SER A 15 -2.11 10.08 -16.26
N SER A 16 -3.10 10.97 -16.29
CA SER A 16 -2.87 12.37 -16.64
C SER A 16 -1.85 13.02 -15.71
N TYR A 17 -1.96 12.79 -14.40
CA TYR A 17 -1.01 13.32 -13.43
C TYR A 17 0.40 12.71 -13.55
N ALA A 18 0.51 11.40 -13.78
CA ALA A 18 1.80 10.72 -13.94
C ALA A 18 2.53 11.11 -15.23
N ILE A 19 1.80 11.27 -16.34
CA ILE A 19 2.38 11.54 -17.66
C ILE A 19 2.77 13.01 -17.82
N PHE A 20 1.98 13.93 -17.24
CA PHE A 20 2.18 15.37 -17.40
C PHE A 20 2.79 16.07 -16.18
N GLY A 21 2.67 15.53 -14.96
CA GLY A 21 3.04 16.22 -13.72
C GLY A 21 4.54 16.26 -13.41
N GLY A 22 5.35 15.39 -14.00
CA GLY A 22 6.78 15.29 -13.71
C GLY A 22 7.10 14.76 -12.31
N LEU A 23 8.31 14.21 -12.13
CA LEU A 23 8.75 13.50 -10.91
C LEU A 23 8.60 14.32 -9.62
N LYS A 24 8.81 15.64 -9.66
CA LYS A 24 8.71 16.52 -8.50
C LYS A 24 7.27 16.70 -8.01
N SER A 25 6.31 16.86 -8.92
CA SER A 25 4.89 17.00 -8.54
C SER A 25 4.42 15.70 -7.90
N VAL A 26 4.72 14.56 -8.54
CA VAL A 26 4.38 13.22 -8.03
C VAL A 26 4.95 12.98 -6.64
N ALA A 27 6.21 13.35 -6.40
CA ALA A 27 6.81 13.18 -5.08
C ALA A 27 6.10 14.01 -3.98
N VAL A 28 5.62 15.22 -4.30
CA VAL A 28 4.92 16.09 -3.33
C VAL A 28 3.54 15.54 -3.01
N SER A 29 2.75 15.15 -4.01
CA SER A 29 1.43 14.55 -3.78
C SER A 29 1.53 13.23 -3.02
N ASP A 30 2.50 12.39 -3.37
CA ASP A 30 2.80 11.15 -2.65
C ASP A 30 3.16 11.40 -1.18
N THR A 31 3.92 12.46 -0.90
CA THR A 31 4.29 12.82 0.48
C THR A 31 3.08 13.24 1.29
N LEU A 32 2.25 14.15 0.75
CA LEU A 32 1.03 14.62 1.41
C LEU A 32 0.07 13.46 1.70
N ASN A 33 -0.12 12.60 0.71
CA ASN A 33 -0.98 11.45 0.84
C ASN A 33 -0.39 10.39 1.79
N GLY A 34 0.93 10.21 1.81
CA GLY A 34 1.63 9.35 2.78
C GLY A 34 1.43 9.80 4.23
N ILE A 35 1.45 11.12 4.49
CA ILE A 35 1.12 11.68 5.82
C ILE A 35 -0.34 11.37 6.17
N GLY A 36 -1.26 11.60 5.23
CA GLY A 36 -2.68 11.27 5.41
C GLY A 36 -2.89 9.78 5.71
N LEU A 37 -2.18 8.89 5.02
CA LEU A 37 -2.26 7.45 5.22
C LEU A 37 -1.70 7.03 6.58
N LEU A 38 -0.60 7.65 7.02
CA LEU A 38 -0.06 7.40 8.35
C LEU A 38 -1.03 7.81 9.44
N ILE A 39 -1.60 9.02 9.36
CA ILE A 39 -2.57 9.51 10.34
C ILE A 39 -3.83 8.62 10.33
N GLY A 40 -4.40 8.38 9.15
CA GLY A 40 -5.64 7.59 9.01
C GLY A 40 -5.45 6.13 9.40
N GLY A 41 -4.33 5.52 9.01
CA GLY A 41 -4.04 4.12 9.30
C GLY A 41 -3.60 3.87 10.74
N LEU A 42 -2.97 4.82 11.42
CA LEU A 42 -2.75 4.74 12.87
C LEU A 42 -4.04 5.06 13.64
N ALA A 43 -4.88 5.97 13.18
CA ALA A 43 -6.14 6.28 13.86
C ALA A 43 -7.06 5.05 13.98
N ILE A 44 -7.06 4.13 13.00
CA ILE A 44 -7.88 2.91 13.04
C ILE A 44 -7.61 2.06 14.29
N PRO A 45 -6.39 1.55 14.56
CA PRO A 45 -6.13 0.73 15.74
C PRO A 45 -6.41 1.48 17.06
N PHE A 46 -6.12 2.79 17.14
CA PHE A 46 -6.45 3.59 18.34
C PHE A 46 -7.97 3.66 18.59
N LEU A 47 -8.74 3.98 17.55
CA LEU A 47 -10.21 4.03 17.64
C LEU A 47 -10.81 2.65 17.87
N ALA A 48 -10.18 1.60 17.33
CA ALA A 48 -10.60 0.22 17.52
C ALA A 48 -10.41 -0.23 18.97
N LEU A 49 -9.28 0.10 19.59
CA LEU A 49 -9.05 -0.16 21.01
C LEU A 49 -10.02 0.62 21.88
N ALA A 50 -10.24 1.91 21.59
CA ALA A 50 -11.23 2.69 22.32
C ALA A 50 -12.64 2.11 22.21
N ALA A 51 -13.04 1.61 21.03
CA ALA A 51 -14.32 0.95 20.84
C ALA A 51 -14.41 -0.38 21.61
N LEU A 52 -13.33 -1.16 21.67
CA LEU A 52 -13.27 -2.42 22.44
C LEU A 52 -13.45 -2.17 23.94
N GLY A 53 -12.79 -1.13 24.45
CA GLY A 53 -12.86 -0.74 25.86
C GLY A 53 -14.04 0.15 26.22
N GLY A 54 -15.13 0.14 25.45
CA GLY A 54 -16.34 0.92 25.75
C GLY A 54 -16.15 2.44 25.78
N GLY A 55 -15.17 2.96 25.05
CA GLY A 55 -14.77 4.37 25.03
C GLY A 55 -13.38 4.64 25.63
N SER A 56 -12.80 3.68 26.35
CA SER A 56 -11.46 3.79 26.94
C SER A 56 -10.43 3.00 26.14
N PHE A 57 -9.39 3.69 25.66
CA PHE A 57 -8.26 3.06 24.98
C PHE A 57 -7.52 2.05 25.87
N PHE A 58 -7.26 2.43 27.12
CA PHE A 58 -6.51 1.57 28.06
C PHE A 58 -7.30 0.33 28.44
N GLU A 59 -8.62 0.43 28.55
CA GLU A 59 -9.45 -0.74 28.81
C GLU A 59 -9.44 -1.69 27.62
N GLY A 60 -9.53 -1.19 26.39
CA GLY A 60 -9.41 -2.03 25.19
C GLY A 60 -8.05 -2.73 25.08
N LEU A 61 -6.97 -2.05 25.49
CA LEU A 61 -5.65 -2.67 25.56
C LEU A 61 -5.59 -3.75 26.65
N ALA A 62 -6.20 -3.52 27.81
CA ALA A 62 -6.30 -4.53 28.87
C ALA A 62 -7.12 -5.74 28.41
N THR A 63 -8.21 -5.53 27.67
CA THR A 63 -9.03 -6.59 27.07
C THR A 63 -8.20 -7.46 26.13
N LEU A 64 -7.39 -6.88 25.24
CA LEU A 64 -6.50 -7.65 24.36
C LEU A 64 -5.51 -8.54 25.12
N GLY A 65 -5.06 -8.11 26.30
CA GLY A 65 -4.13 -8.89 27.13
C GLY A 65 -4.81 -9.96 27.99
N ARG A 66 -6.11 -9.80 28.27
CA ARG A 66 -6.88 -10.67 29.18
C ARG A 66 -7.69 -11.71 28.42
N ASP A 67 -8.36 -11.30 27.37
CA ASP A 67 -9.28 -12.13 26.61
C ASP A 67 -8.54 -12.68 25.40
N ASN A 68 -8.44 -13.99 25.27
CA ASN A 68 -7.74 -14.66 24.17
C ASN A 68 -6.33 -14.12 23.83
N PRO A 69 -5.41 -14.01 24.81
CA PRO A 69 -4.05 -13.47 24.59
C PRO A 69 -3.24 -14.26 23.54
N GLN A 70 -3.64 -15.50 23.24
CA GLN A 70 -3.03 -16.30 22.18
C GLN A 70 -3.08 -15.63 20.79
N TYR A 71 -4.03 -14.72 20.53
CA TYR A 71 -4.07 -13.98 19.27
C TYR A 71 -2.94 -12.96 19.11
N LEU A 72 -2.27 -12.59 20.21
CA LEU A 72 -1.08 -11.73 20.21
C LEU A 72 0.23 -12.55 20.08
N ALA A 73 0.15 -13.88 20.11
CA ALA A 73 1.33 -14.73 20.04
C ALA A 73 1.98 -14.65 18.65
N VAL A 74 3.23 -14.17 18.62
CA VAL A 74 4.02 -14.02 17.38
C VAL A 74 4.33 -15.37 16.72
N LEU A 75 4.43 -16.44 17.52
CA LEU A 75 4.67 -17.81 17.08
C LEU A 75 3.48 -18.69 17.46
N ALA A 76 2.30 -18.34 16.96
CA ALA A 76 1.10 -19.14 17.17
C ALA A 76 1.30 -20.57 16.65
N GLN A 77 0.95 -21.55 17.48
CA GLN A 77 1.00 -22.98 17.15
C GLN A 77 -0.36 -23.53 16.72
N GLU A 78 -1.43 -22.76 16.93
CA GLU A 78 -2.80 -23.12 16.60
C GLU A 78 -3.50 -21.94 15.93
N ASN A 79 -4.36 -22.23 14.95
CA ASN A 79 -5.22 -21.22 14.32
C ASN A 79 -6.52 -21.04 15.14
N ILE A 80 -7.40 -20.14 14.68
CA ILE A 80 -8.69 -19.87 15.36
C ILE A 80 -9.60 -21.12 15.41
N ASP A 81 -9.41 -22.08 14.49
CA ASP A 81 -10.14 -23.35 14.45
C ASP A 81 -9.48 -24.47 15.29
N GLY A 82 -8.44 -24.16 16.07
CA GLY A 82 -7.68 -25.14 16.87
C GLY A 82 -6.81 -26.10 16.03
N LYS A 83 -6.57 -25.79 14.75
CA LYS A 83 -5.66 -26.58 13.91
C LYS A 83 -4.22 -26.19 14.18
N THR A 84 -3.36 -27.19 14.34
CA THR A 84 -1.92 -26.97 14.47
C THR A 84 -1.37 -26.27 13.22
N VAL A 85 -0.81 -25.08 13.41
CA VAL A 85 -0.14 -24.30 12.39
C VAL A 85 1.25 -23.94 12.89
N THR A 86 2.23 -23.92 12.00
CA THR A 86 3.60 -23.53 12.36
C THR A 86 3.95 -22.26 11.63
N VAL A 87 4.24 -21.18 12.35
CA VAL A 87 4.86 -19.99 11.75
C VAL A 87 6.31 -20.38 11.39
N PRO A 88 6.68 -20.43 10.11
CA PRO A 88 7.99 -20.94 9.69
C PRO A 88 9.08 -19.89 9.93
N TRP A 89 9.32 -19.50 11.18
CA TRP A 89 10.25 -18.43 11.54
C TRP A 89 11.68 -18.59 10.98
N PRO A 90 12.25 -19.80 10.77
CA PRO A 90 13.56 -19.90 10.14
C PRO A 90 13.54 -19.40 8.70
N THR A 91 12.40 -19.50 8.00
CA THR A 91 12.24 -18.97 6.64
C THR A 91 12.34 -17.45 6.59
N LEU A 92 12.13 -16.75 7.71
CA LEU A 92 12.39 -15.32 7.81
C LEU A 92 13.87 -15.01 7.56
N PHE A 93 14.76 -15.85 8.09
CA PHE A 93 16.21 -15.67 7.97
C PHE A 93 16.81 -16.33 6.74
N THR A 94 16.21 -17.41 6.24
CA THR A 94 16.74 -18.13 5.07
C THR A 94 16.18 -17.63 3.75
N GLY A 95 14.87 -17.56 3.56
CA GLY A 95 14.25 -17.22 2.27
C GLY A 95 13.80 -15.77 2.19
N MET A 96 13.07 -15.32 3.21
CA MET A 96 12.47 -13.98 3.22
C MET A 96 13.52 -12.88 3.26
N MET A 97 14.64 -13.08 3.97
CA MET A 97 15.74 -12.11 3.98
C MET A 97 16.26 -11.78 2.57
N PHE A 98 16.53 -12.80 1.74
CA PHE A 98 17.00 -12.56 0.36
C PHE A 98 15.92 -11.93 -0.52
N ILE A 99 14.65 -12.34 -0.36
CA ILE A 99 13.53 -11.72 -1.08
C ILE A 99 13.44 -10.24 -0.73
N GLN A 100 13.63 -9.86 0.54
CA GLN A 100 13.60 -8.46 0.94
C GLN A 100 14.78 -7.69 0.38
N VAL A 101 16.01 -8.22 0.45
CA VAL A 101 17.17 -7.57 -0.19
C VAL A 101 16.94 -7.39 -1.68
N PHE A 102 16.48 -8.42 -2.37
CA PHE A 102 16.11 -8.34 -3.79
C PHE A 102 15.05 -7.25 -4.02
N TYR A 103 13.96 -7.24 -3.27
CA TYR A 103 12.88 -6.26 -3.43
C TYR A 103 13.37 -4.83 -3.23
N TRP A 104 14.11 -4.54 -2.16
CA TRP A 104 14.58 -3.19 -1.85
C TRP A 104 15.70 -2.70 -2.80
N SER A 105 16.54 -3.61 -3.31
CA SER A 105 17.67 -3.27 -4.18
C SER A 105 17.34 -3.28 -5.67
N THR A 106 16.29 -3.99 -6.11
CA THR A 106 15.96 -4.14 -7.54
C THR A 106 14.64 -3.47 -7.93
N ASN A 107 13.78 -3.13 -6.96
CA ASN A 107 12.54 -2.44 -7.27
C ASN A 107 12.82 -1.03 -7.78
N GLN A 108 12.57 -0.85 -9.07
CA GLN A 108 12.86 0.37 -9.79
C GLN A 108 12.18 1.61 -9.18
N VAL A 109 11.00 1.49 -8.56
CA VAL A 109 10.34 2.62 -7.88
C VAL A 109 11.18 3.10 -6.69
N ILE A 110 11.70 2.18 -5.90
CA ILE A 110 12.47 2.47 -4.68
C ILE A 110 13.84 3.01 -5.06
N VAL A 111 14.55 2.30 -5.95
CA VAL A 111 15.89 2.67 -6.40
C VAL A 111 15.89 4.04 -7.08
N GLN A 112 14.92 4.32 -7.97
CA GLN A 112 14.82 5.63 -8.62
C GLN A 112 14.64 6.76 -7.62
N ARG A 113 13.81 6.57 -6.58
CA ARG A 113 13.59 7.59 -5.55
C ARG A 113 14.83 7.84 -4.69
N ALA A 114 15.57 6.78 -4.35
CA ALA A 114 16.82 6.91 -3.62
C ALA A 114 17.91 7.63 -4.46
N MET A 115 18.02 7.28 -5.75
CA MET A 115 18.99 7.87 -6.68
C MET A 115 18.63 9.32 -7.09
N ALA A 116 17.35 9.70 -7.02
CA ALA A 116 16.90 11.06 -7.28
C ALA A 116 17.16 12.03 -6.11
N ALA A 117 17.74 11.57 -5.00
CA ALA A 117 18.09 12.42 -3.88
C ALA A 117 19.18 13.44 -4.26
N ARG A 118 19.14 14.63 -3.65
CA ARG A 118 20.11 15.71 -3.93
C ARG A 118 21.55 15.37 -3.51
N SER A 119 21.72 14.40 -2.61
CA SER A 119 23.03 13.93 -2.14
C SER A 119 22.92 12.49 -1.62
N LEU A 120 24.04 11.78 -1.62
CA LEU A 120 24.12 10.41 -1.07
C LEU A 120 23.65 10.35 0.39
N ALA A 121 24.14 11.28 1.22
CA ALA A 121 23.74 11.37 2.63
C ALA A 121 22.24 11.64 2.79
N GLY A 122 21.64 12.44 1.89
CA GLY A 122 20.19 12.68 1.88
C GLY A 122 19.40 11.42 1.50
N GLY A 123 19.86 10.69 0.48
CA GLY A 123 19.27 9.41 0.07
C GLY A 123 19.33 8.36 1.17
N GLN A 124 20.49 8.19 1.82
CA GLN A 124 20.68 7.25 2.94
C GLN A 124 19.75 7.57 4.12
N LYS A 125 19.66 8.84 4.53
CA LYS A 125 18.72 9.27 5.58
C LYS A 125 17.27 9.01 5.20
N GLY A 126 16.91 9.25 3.93
CA GLY A 126 15.57 8.96 3.42
C GLY A 126 15.22 7.47 3.45
N VAL A 127 16.15 6.59 3.05
CA VAL A 127 15.97 5.14 3.11
C VAL A 127 15.86 4.65 4.55
N LEU A 128 16.72 5.15 5.46
CA LEU A 128 16.65 4.81 6.89
C LEU A 128 15.31 5.26 7.50
N PHE A 129 14.85 6.47 7.19
CA PHE A 129 13.54 6.95 7.62
C PHE A 129 12.41 6.05 7.10
N ALA A 130 12.44 5.67 5.81
CA ALA A 130 11.46 4.77 5.23
C ALA A 130 11.48 3.36 5.89
N SER A 131 12.65 2.84 6.24
CA SER A 131 12.76 1.58 6.99
C SER A 131 12.17 1.67 8.40
N GLY A 132 12.39 2.78 9.11
CA GLY A 132 11.77 3.02 10.42
C GLY A 132 10.25 3.10 10.33
N MET A 133 9.73 3.80 9.31
CA MET A 133 8.29 3.90 9.04
C MET A 133 7.65 2.54 8.74
N LYS A 134 8.38 1.60 8.14
CA LYS A 134 7.91 0.23 7.86
C LYS A 134 7.55 -0.53 9.15
N LEU A 135 8.19 -0.20 10.28
CA LEU A 135 7.90 -0.81 11.58
C LEU A 135 6.49 -0.46 12.10
N LEU A 136 5.88 0.61 11.61
CA LEU A 136 4.49 0.97 11.93
C LEU A 136 3.48 0.13 11.14
N GLY A 137 3.89 -0.53 10.05
CA GLY A 137 3.03 -1.31 9.17
C GLY A 137 2.20 -2.38 9.90
N PRO A 138 2.82 -3.25 10.74
CA PRO A 138 2.07 -4.24 11.52
C PRO A 138 1.07 -3.62 12.51
N ILE A 139 1.40 -2.47 13.11
CA ILE A 139 0.48 -1.75 14.01
C ILE A 139 -0.71 -1.21 13.22
N MET A 140 -0.47 -0.64 12.04
CA MET A 140 -1.53 -0.08 11.20
C MET A 140 -2.42 -1.16 10.58
N LEU A 141 -1.85 -2.30 10.17
CA LEU A 141 -2.56 -3.30 9.34
C LEU A 141 -2.96 -4.57 10.10
N CYS A 142 -2.08 -5.10 10.96
CA CYS A 142 -2.34 -6.36 11.65
C CYS A 142 -3.14 -6.15 12.94
N LEU A 143 -2.83 -5.11 13.72
CA LEU A 143 -3.48 -4.86 15.01
C LEU A 143 -5.01 -4.66 14.90
N PRO A 144 -5.56 -3.92 13.91
CA PRO A 144 -7.01 -3.87 13.71
C PRO A 144 -7.62 -5.25 13.44
N GLY A 145 -6.87 -6.13 12.75
CA GLY A 145 -7.22 -7.53 12.54
C GLY A 145 -7.40 -8.28 13.85
N ILE A 146 -6.44 -8.15 14.76
CA ILE A 146 -6.47 -8.79 16.07
C ILE A 146 -7.61 -8.23 16.94
N ILE A 147 -7.83 -6.91 16.91
CA ILE A 147 -8.92 -6.28 17.66
C ILE A 147 -10.28 -6.75 17.15
N ALA A 148 -10.45 -6.89 15.84
CA ALA A 148 -11.67 -7.42 15.25
C ALA A 148 -12.03 -8.84 15.73
N LEU A 149 -11.04 -9.69 16.02
CA LEU A 149 -11.29 -11.02 16.59
C LEU A 149 -11.94 -10.98 17.98
N HIS A 150 -11.82 -9.88 18.70
CA HIS A 150 -12.44 -9.65 20.00
C HIS A 150 -13.80 -8.96 19.90
N MET A 151 -14.25 -8.62 18.69
CA MET A 151 -15.50 -7.91 18.44
C MET A 151 -16.43 -8.73 17.53
N PRO A 152 -17.16 -9.72 18.07
CA PRO A 152 -18.02 -10.59 17.26
C PRO A 152 -19.16 -9.84 16.54
N ASP A 153 -19.52 -8.64 16.99
CA ASP A 153 -20.54 -7.79 16.36
C ASP A 153 -20.10 -7.22 14.99
N LEU A 154 -18.79 -7.18 14.72
CA LEU A 154 -18.26 -6.89 13.39
C LEU A 154 -18.42 -8.17 12.56
N ASN A 155 -19.58 -8.34 11.92
CA ASN A 155 -19.88 -9.45 11.02
C ASN A 155 -18.89 -9.49 9.83
N ILE A 156 -17.73 -10.12 10.04
CA ILE A 156 -16.63 -10.24 9.09
C ILE A 156 -16.79 -11.58 8.36
N GLY A 157 -17.40 -11.55 7.18
CA GLY A 157 -17.55 -12.74 6.34
C GLY A 157 -16.29 -13.14 5.56
N LYS A 158 -15.37 -12.20 5.32
CA LYS A 158 -14.09 -12.43 4.62
C LYS A 158 -12.95 -11.63 5.29
N GLN A 159 -11.75 -12.20 5.36
CA GLN A 159 -10.59 -11.61 6.06
C GLN A 159 -10.15 -10.24 5.51
N ASP A 160 -10.33 -10.00 4.23
CA ASP A 160 -10.03 -8.72 3.56
C ASP A 160 -11.00 -7.58 3.93
N GLN A 161 -12.17 -7.91 4.49
CA GLN A 161 -13.15 -6.93 4.93
C GLN A 161 -12.83 -6.32 6.29
N VAL A 162 -11.90 -6.91 7.06
CA VAL A 162 -11.65 -6.54 8.46
C VAL A 162 -11.33 -5.05 8.57
N TYR A 163 -10.36 -4.58 7.79
CA TYR A 163 -9.96 -3.18 7.81
C TYR A 163 -11.11 -2.22 7.40
N TRP A 164 -11.90 -2.63 6.40
CA TRP A 164 -13.07 -1.88 5.96
C TRP A 164 -14.15 -1.81 7.03
N ARG A 165 -14.45 -2.94 7.70
CA ARG A 165 -15.49 -3.09 8.73
C ARG A 165 -15.13 -2.36 10.01
N CYS A 166 -13.91 -2.54 10.52
CA CYS A 166 -13.40 -1.80 11.68
C CYS A 166 -13.52 -0.29 11.44
N ARG A 167 -13.05 0.17 10.28
CA ARG A 167 -13.14 1.58 9.92
C ARG A 167 -14.58 2.07 9.81
N SER A 168 -15.48 1.35 9.14
CA SER A 168 -16.88 1.78 8.98
C SER A 168 -17.58 1.93 10.33
N ALA A 169 -17.30 1.06 11.31
CA ALA A 169 -17.84 1.19 12.66
C ALA A 169 -17.32 2.44 13.40
N MET A 170 -16.09 2.87 13.10
CA MET A 170 -15.40 3.92 13.87
C MET A 170 -15.46 5.30 13.21
N PHE A 171 -15.18 5.40 11.92
CA PHE A 171 -15.08 6.67 11.18
C PHE A 171 -16.42 7.27 10.78
N TYR A 172 -17.46 6.44 10.65
CA TYR A 172 -18.80 6.91 10.31
C TYR A 172 -19.39 7.79 11.44
N ARG A 173 -19.08 7.47 12.70
CA ARG A 173 -19.52 8.24 13.88
C ARG A 173 -18.88 9.63 14.00
N ILE A 174 -17.67 9.81 13.48
CA ILE A 174 -16.87 11.04 13.64
C ILE A 174 -16.82 11.91 12.38
N GLY A 175 -17.53 11.52 11.30
CA GLY A 175 -17.59 12.31 10.06
C GLY A 175 -16.30 12.33 9.21
N LEU A 176 -15.23 11.63 9.62
CA LEU A 176 -13.94 11.60 8.92
C LEU A 176 -13.90 10.61 7.74
N TRP A 177 -15.06 10.07 7.35
CA TRP A 177 -15.19 9.16 6.22
C TRP A 177 -14.59 9.69 4.93
N GLY A 178 -14.96 10.92 4.56
CA GLY A 178 -14.54 11.54 3.29
C GLY A 178 -13.03 11.74 3.23
N LEU A 179 -12.43 12.17 4.35
CA LEU A 179 -10.99 12.33 4.48
C LEU A 179 -10.25 10.99 4.31
N PHE A 180 -10.72 9.95 4.98
CA PHE A 180 -10.12 8.63 4.86
C PHE A 180 -10.26 8.06 3.43
N ALA A 181 -11.45 8.20 2.82
CA ALA A 181 -11.67 7.77 1.45
C ALA A 181 -10.75 8.51 0.47
N ALA A 182 -10.57 9.82 0.65
CA ALA A 182 -9.65 10.62 -0.15
C ALA A 182 -8.19 10.14 -0.03
N VAL A 183 -7.75 9.83 1.19
CA VAL A 183 -6.40 9.29 1.43
C VAL A 183 -6.20 7.90 0.81
N LEU A 184 -7.21 7.01 0.88
CA LEU A 184 -7.12 5.71 0.21
C LEU A 184 -7.03 5.85 -1.31
N VAL A 185 -7.90 6.68 -1.90
CA VAL A 185 -7.88 6.94 -3.35
C VAL A 185 -6.54 7.56 -3.75
N GLY A 186 -6.04 8.52 -2.98
CA GLY A 186 -4.71 9.09 -3.16
C GLY A 186 -3.60 8.04 -3.11
N SER A 187 -3.71 7.04 -2.22
CA SER A 187 -2.70 5.98 -2.05
C SER A 187 -2.69 5.00 -3.21
N ILE A 188 -3.88 4.70 -3.75
CA ILE A 188 -4.03 3.91 -4.97
C ILE A 188 -3.44 4.68 -6.17
N LEU A 189 -3.77 5.96 -6.31
CA LEU A 189 -3.22 6.84 -7.37
C LEU A 189 -1.69 6.93 -7.29
N SER A 190 -1.15 7.13 -6.09
CA SER A 190 0.30 7.17 -5.84
C SER A 190 1.01 5.89 -6.29
N SER A 191 0.43 4.74 -5.94
CA SER A 191 0.97 3.42 -6.31
C SER A 191 0.90 3.18 -7.82
N PHE A 192 -0.23 3.56 -8.44
CA PHE A 192 -0.43 3.47 -9.88
C PHE A 192 0.57 4.35 -10.65
N ASN A 193 0.72 5.61 -10.23
CA ASN A 193 1.65 6.57 -10.83
C ASN A 193 3.10 6.08 -10.75
N SER A 194 3.48 5.52 -9.60
CA SER A 194 4.80 4.95 -9.39
C SER A 194 5.08 3.77 -10.32
N ALA A 195 4.12 2.85 -10.45
CA ALA A 195 4.23 1.70 -11.34
C ALA A 195 4.33 2.15 -12.81
N LEU A 196 3.50 3.10 -13.22
CA LEU A 196 3.48 3.64 -14.59
C LEU A 196 4.79 4.35 -14.93
N ASN A 197 5.31 5.21 -14.04
CA ASN A 197 6.57 5.91 -14.25
C ASN A 197 7.76 4.94 -14.31
N SER A 198 7.79 3.95 -13.42
CA SER A 198 8.81 2.91 -13.39
C SER A 198 8.84 2.12 -14.71
N ALA A 199 7.69 1.61 -15.16
CA ALA A 199 7.56 0.87 -16.41
C ALA A 199 7.94 1.73 -17.63
N SER A 200 7.48 2.99 -17.67
CA SER A 200 7.80 3.93 -18.75
C SER A 200 9.28 4.25 -18.83
N THR A 201 9.94 4.40 -17.68
CA THR A 201 11.39 4.68 -17.61
C THR A 201 12.20 3.45 -18.00
N LEU A 202 11.81 2.27 -17.53
CA LEU A 202 12.47 1.02 -17.90
C LEU A 202 12.37 0.81 -19.41
N PHE A 203 11.18 0.97 -19.99
CA PHE A 203 10.98 0.85 -21.43
C PHE A 203 11.80 1.88 -22.22
N SER A 204 11.73 3.17 -21.87
CA SER A 204 12.42 4.20 -22.66
C SER A 204 13.94 4.10 -22.59
N LEU A 205 14.51 3.91 -21.39
CA LEU A 205 15.96 3.89 -21.21
C LEU A 205 16.56 2.53 -21.55
N GLN A 206 15.99 1.44 -21.05
CA GLN A 206 16.61 0.12 -21.17
C GLN A 206 16.21 -0.58 -22.47
N PHE A 207 14.97 -0.43 -22.93
CA PHE A 207 14.50 -1.11 -24.12
C PHE A 207 14.67 -0.26 -25.38
N TYR A 208 14.06 0.93 -25.41
CA TYR A 208 14.10 1.80 -26.58
C TYR A 208 15.52 2.31 -26.85
N ARG A 209 16.11 3.03 -25.90
CA ARG A 209 17.48 3.52 -26.08
C ARG A 209 18.53 2.41 -25.96
N GLY A 210 18.25 1.31 -25.29
CA GLY A 210 19.21 0.20 -25.20
C GLY A 210 19.30 -0.64 -26.48
N TYR A 211 18.17 -0.94 -27.12
CA TYR A 211 18.10 -1.92 -28.20
C TYR A 211 17.48 -1.40 -29.51
N ILE A 212 16.55 -0.45 -29.46
CA ILE A 212 15.82 0.01 -30.66
C ILE A 212 16.54 1.19 -31.33
N ASN A 213 16.83 2.26 -30.58
CA ASN A 213 17.52 3.44 -31.07
C ASN A 213 18.59 3.91 -30.06
N PRO A 214 19.81 3.35 -30.10
CA PRO A 214 20.92 3.72 -29.22
C PRO A 214 21.31 5.20 -29.29
N SER A 215 21.08 5.83 -30.43
CA SER A 215 21.40 7.24 -30.69
C SER A 215 20.26 8.20 -30.34
N ALA A 216 19.17 7.71 -29.73
CA ALA A 216 18.02 8.53 -29.36
C ALA A 216 18.44 9.68 -28.43
N SER A 217 17.94 10.88 -28.73
CA SER A 217 18.16 12.05 -27.87
C SER A 217 17.43 11.91 -26.54
N GLY A 218 17.82 12.71 -25.54
CA GLY A 218 17.13 12.72 -24.25
C GLY A 218 15.64 13.08 -24.38
N GLU A 219 15.32 14.05 -25.24
CA GLU A 219 13.94 14.47 -25.51
C GLU A 219 13.13 13.37 -26.18
N GLU A 220 13.70 12.71 -27.19
CA GLU A 220 13.06 11.58 -27.87
C GLU A 220 12.78 10.44 -26.91
N THR A 221 13.77 10.10 -26.07
CA THR A 221 13.65 9.03 -25.07
C THR A 221 12.51 9.31 -24.08
N VAL A 222 12.41 10.55 -23.58
CA VAL A 222 11.31 10.98 -22.70
C VAL A 222 9.97 10.91 -23.43
N LYS A 223 9.91 11.35 -24.69
CA LYS A 223 8.69 11.34 -25.50
C LYS A 223 8.17 9.92 -25.72
N ILE A 224 9.04 8.98 -26.08
CA ILE A 224 8.69 7.57 -26.26
C ILE A 224 8.25 6.93 -24.93
N GLY A 225 8.93 7.25 -23.83
CA GLY A 225 8.50 6.82 -22.50
C GLY A 225 7.08 7.27 -22.15
N LYS A 226 6.72 8.52 -22.47
CA LYS A 226 5.36 9.05 -22.27
C LYS A 226 4.33 8.33 -23.13
N TYR A 227 4.61 8.06 -24.40
CA TYR A 227 3.69 7.30 -25.26
C TYR A 227 3.47 5.88 -24.76
N PHE A 228 4.53 5.20 -24.34
CA PHE A 228 4.42 3.89 -23.73
C PHE A 228 3.59 3.93 -22.44
N GLY A 229 3.80 4.94 -21.59
CA GLY A 229 2.98 5.17 -20.40
C GLY A 229 1.50 5.38 -20.72
N ILE A 230 1.16 6.16 -21.76
CA ILE A 230 -0.23 6.33 -22.21
C ILE A 230 -0.83 4.99 -22.61
N LEU A 231 -0.12 4.23 -23.46
CA LEU A 231 -0.57 2.91 -23.92
C LEU A 231 -0.81 1.95 -22.74
N LEU A 232 0.13 1.89 -21.81
CA LEU A 232 0.06 1.02 -20.64
C LEU A 232 -1.08 1.44 -19.70
N ALA A 233 -1.33 2.74 -19.54
CA ALA A 233 -2.45 3.24 -18.76
C ALA A 233 -3.80 2.85 -19.38
N LEU A 234 -3.95 3.02 -20.70
CA LEU A 234 -5.16 2.61 -21.42
C LEU A 234 -5.41 1.10 -21.29
N ALA A 235 -4.36 0.28 -21.49
CA ALA A 235 -4.44 -1.16 -21.30
C ALA A 235 -4.83 -1.53 -19.86
N SER A 236 -4.25 -0.86 -18.86
CA SER A 236 -4.56 -1.08 -17.45
C SER A 236 -6.00 -0.74 -17.10
N ILE A 237 -6.57 0.33 -17.69
CA ILE A 237 -7.97 0.71 -17.48
C ILE A 237 -8.91 -0.31 -18.12
N LEU A 238 -8.61 -0.76 -19.34
CA LEU A 238 -9.42 -1.75 -20.05
C LEU A 238 -9.43 -3.10 -19.31
N ILE A 239 -8.26 -3.59 -18.91
CA ILE A 239 -8.13 -4.84 -18.15
C ILE A 239 -8.72 -4.68 -16.74
N GLY A 240 -8.46 -3.56 -16.07
CA GLY A 240 -9.01 -3.29 -14.74
C GLY A 240 -10.54 -3.22 -14.73
N ALA A 241 -11.17 -2.79 -15.83
CA ALA A 241 -12.62 -2.76 -15.96
C ALA A 241 -13.23 -4.16 -16.20
N THR A 242 -12.47 -5.13 -16.72
CA THR A 242 -12.93 -6.51 -16.95
C THR A 242 -12.71 -7.41 -15.73
N ILE A 243 -11.74 -7.07 -14.86
CA ILE A 243 -11.54 -7.72 -13.57
C ILE A 243 -12.66 -7.28 -12.62
N GLY A 244 -13.61 -8.16 -12.36
CA GLY A 244 -14.70 -7.93 -11.42
C GLY A 244 -14.22 -7.64 -9.98
N PRO A 245 -15.14 -7.33 -9.05
CA PRO A 245 -14.82 -6.98 -7.66
C PRO A 245 -13.81 -7.93 -7.00
N ASP A 246 -13.95 -9.23 -7.24
CA ASP A 246 -13.13 -10.31 -6.65
C ASP A 246 -11.64 -10.27 -7.03
N GLY A 247 -11.25 -9.67 -8.17
CA GLY A 247 -9.83 -9.61 -8.56
C GLY A 247 -9.05 -8.42 -7.97
N ILE A 248 -9.74 -7.37 -7.52
CA ILE A 248 -9.10 -6.24 -6.79
C ILE A 248 -8.77 -6.65 -5.36
N HIS A 249 -9.59 -7.52 -4.75
CA HIS A 249 -9.35 -8.08 -3.42
C HIS A 249 -7.99 -8.80 -3.30
N ILE A 250 -7.52 -9.43 -4.38
CA ILE A 250 -6.23 -10.14 -4.41
C ILE A 250 -5.05 -9.17 -4.47
N SER A 251 -5.16 -8.07 -5.22
CA SER A 251 -4.02 -7.21 -5.56
C SER A 251 -3.63 -6.18 -4.49
N ILE A 252 -4.55 -5.83 -3.58
CA ILE A 252 -4.27 -4.91 -2.45
C ILE A 252 -3.47 -5.61 -1.34
N PHE A 253 -3.65 -6.93 -1.16
CA PHE A 253 -3.00 -7.69 -0.08
C PHE A 253 -1.80 -8.55 -0.53
N THR A 254 -1.61 -8.79 -1.84
CA THR A 254 -0.40 -9.50 -2.34
C THR A 254 0.85 -8.61 -2.43
N LYS A 255 0.76 -7.33 -2.04
CA LYS A 255 1.92 -6.42 -1.94
C LYS A 255 2.37 -6.11 -0.50
N GLY A 256 1.90 -6.89 0.48
CA GLY A 256 2.40 -6.87 1.87
C GLY A 256 3.70 -7.63 2.03
#